data_AF-A0A535MPW7-F1
#
_entry.id   AF-A0A535MPW7-F1
#
_cell.length_a   1.000
_cell.length_b   1.000
_cell.length_c   1.000
_cell.angle_alpha   90.00
_cell.angle_beta   90.00
_cell.angle_gamma   90.00
#
_symmetry.space_group_name_H-M   'P 1'
#
loop_
_entity.id
_entity.type
_entity.pdbx_description
1 polymer ?
#
loop_
_entity_poly.entity_id
_entity_poly.type
_entity_poly.pdbx_seq_one_letter_code
_entity_poly.pdbx_strand_id
1 'polypeptide(L)'
;METDEGDMNTALMVDGNAIAGQLQQIFGRDMTMAMARCAACAREAEMGALMVFTQAPGVVLRCPACQAVIARIVETPTAIYLEARGAAFLRMAAQP
;
A
#
# COMPACT_ATOMS: atom_id res chain seq x y z
N MET A 1 33.20 -11.14 -0.90
CA MET A 1 31.81 -11.41 -1.29
C MET A 1 30.98 -11.10 -0.08
N GLU A 2 30.66 -9.83 0.10
CA GLU A 2 29.70 -9.39 1.12
C GLU A 2 28.35 -9.89 0.61
N THR A 3 27.76 -10.84 1.33
CA THR A 3 26.36 -11.19 1.14
C THR A 3 25.59 -9.91 1.39
N ASP A 4 25.03 -9.35 0.32
CA ASP A 4 23.94 -8.39 0.36
C ASP A 4 22.82 -9.03 1.19
N GLU A 5 22.86 -8.82 2.51
CA GLU A 5 21.72 -8.93 3.42
C GLU A 5 20.74 -7.83 2.98
N GLY A 6 20.20 -7.96 1.76
CA GLY A 6 19.09 -7.16 1.29
C GLY A 6 18.02 -7.27 2.35
N ASP A 7 17.75 -6.14 3.02
CA ASP A 7 16.82 -5.97 4.13
C ASP A 7 15.76 -7.09 4.14
N MET A 8 15.81 -7.99 5.13
CA MET A 8 14.94 -9.17 5.19
C MET A 8 13.45 -8.81 5.01
N ASN A 9 13.05 -7.59 5.36
CA ASN A 9 11.69 -7.11 5.13
C ASN A 9 11.37 -6.96 3.63
N THR A 10 12.32 -6.47 2.84
CA THR A 10 12.19 -6.31 1.40
C THR A 10 12.11 -7.66 0.70
N ALA A 11 12.79 -8.69 1.21
CA ALA A 11 12.68 -10.06 0.67
C ALA A 11 11.26 -10.66 0.80
N LEU A 12 10.47 -10.16 1.75
CA LEU A 12 9.08 -10.57 2.01
C LEU A 12 8.04 -9.58 1.46
N MET A 13 8.50 -8.55 0.75
CA MET A 13 7.65 -7.57 0.11
C MET A 13 6.88 -8.23 -1.05
N VAL A 14 5.60 -7.90 -1.14
CA VAL A 14 4.72 -8.26 -2.26
C VAL A 14 4.23 -6.99 -2.96
N ASP A 15 3.65 -7.13 -4.14
CA ASP A 15 2.96 -6.03 -4.80
C ASP A 15 1.56 -5.80 -4.20
N GLY A 16 0.96 -4.66 -4.49
CA GLY A 16 -0.35 -4.28 -3.96
C GLY A 16 -1.52 -5.11 -4.46
N ASN A 17 -1.37 -5.88 -5.56
CA ASN A 17 -2.41 -6.81 -5.98
C ASN A 17 -2.61 -7.94 -4.97
N ALA A 18 -1.58 -8.28 -4.18
CA ALA A 18 -1.68 -9.30 -3.13
C ALA A 18 -2.74 -8.97 -2.05
N ILE A 19 -3.11 -7.68 -1.90
CA ILE A 19 -4.13 -7.21 -0.95
C ILE A 19 -5.42 -6.74 -1.65
N ALA A 20 -5.62 -7.07 -2.93
CA ALA A 20 -6.80 -6.65 -3.70
C ALA A 20 -8.12 -7.00 -3.00
N GLY A 21 -8.22 -8.20 -2.42
CA GLY A 21 -9.39 -8.63 -1.65
C GLY A 21 -9.64 -7.74 -0.43
N GLN A 22 -8.60 -7.36 0.31
CA GLN A 22 -8.70 -6.48 1.46
C GLN A 22 -9.12 -5.05 1.07
N LEU A 23 -8.56 -4.53 -0.02
CA LEU A 23 -8.95 -3.24 -0.58
C LEU A 23 -10.43 -3.25 -1.03
N GLN A 24 -10.89 -4.33 -1.65
CA GLN A 24 -12.29 -4.53 -2.02
C GLN A 24 -13.22 -4.55 -0.80
N GLN A 25 -12.81 -5.15 0.32
CA GLN A 25 -13.59 -5.14 1.57
C GLN A 25 -13.72 -3.71 2.15
N ILE A 26 -12.65 -2.91 2.11
CA ILE A 26 -12.61 -1.57 2.69
C ILE A 26 -13.36 -0.55 1.83
N PHE A 27 -13.14 -0.58 0.52
CA PHE A 27 -13.64 0.45 -0.41
C PHE A 27 -14.89 0.02 -1.19
N GLY A 28 -15.29 -1.25 -1.10
CA GLY A 28 -16.43 -1.79 -1.84
C GLY A 28 -16.18 -1.94 -3.34
N ARG A 29 -14.93 -1.82 -3.81
CA ARG A 29 -14.54 -1.95 -5.22
C ARG A 29 -13.07 -2.30 -5.38
N ASP A 30 -12.69 -2.77 -6.57
CA ASP A 30 -11.29 -2.98 -6.90
C ASP A 30 -10.55 -1.63 -6.90
N MET A 31 -9.47 -1.59 -6.12
CA MET A 31 -8.63 -0.42 -5.96
C MET A 31 -7.23 -0.61 -6.53
N THR A 32 -6.89 -1.78 -7.07
CA THR A 32 -5.54 -2.05 -7.61
C THR A 32 -5.14 -1.03 -8.67
N MET A 33 -6.08 -0.63 -9.53
CA MET A 33 -5.89 0.39 -10.57
C MET A 33 -6.09 1.84 -10.07
N ALA A 34 -6.44 2.07 -8.81
CA ALA A 34 -6.56 3.42 -8.26
C ALA A 34 -5.17 4.07 -8.17
N MET A 35 -5.05 5.36 -8.51
CA MET A 35 -3.76 6.06 -8.38
C MET A 35 -3.56 6.54 -6.95
N ALA A 36 -2.42 6.25 -6.36
CA ALA A 36 -1.93 6.94 -5.19
C ALA A 36 -0.86 7.97 -5.59
N ARG A 37 -0.99 9.21 -5.13
CA ARG A 37 0.09 10.20 -5.21
C ARG A 37 0.84 10.24 -3.88
N CYS A 38 2.14 9.97 -3.88
CA CYS A 38 2.95 10.03 -2.67
C CYS A 38 3.08 11.48 -2.16
N ALA A 39 2.79 11.72 -0.89
CA ALA A 39 2.94 13.03 -0.25
C ALA A 39 4.41 13.45 -0.10
N ALA A 40 5.36 12.49 -0.07
CA ALA A 40 6.78 12.77 0.13
C ALA A 40 7.53 13.12 -1.17
N CYS A 41 7.30 12.37 -2.25
CA CYS A 41 8.06 12.53 -3.50
C CYS A 41 7.19 12.88 -4.72
N ALA A 42 5.89 13.09 -4.52
CA ALA A 42 4.93 13.43 -5.57
C ALA A 42 4.75 12.39 -6.69
N ARG A 43 5.43 11.24 -6.64
CA ARG A 43 5.24 10.13 -7.60
C ARG A 43 3.82 9.58 -7.52
N GLU A 44 3.22 9.37 -8.69
CA GLU A 44 1.97 8.61 -8.84
C GLU A 44 2.28 7.16 -9.22
N ALA A 45 1.53 6.24 -8.62
CA ALA A 45 1.56 4.81 -8.91
C ALA A 45 0.19 4.19 -8.65
N GLU A 46 -0.12 3.09 -9.34
CA GLU A 46 -1.26 2.22 -9.03
C GLU A 46 -1.11 1.67 -7.62
N MET A 47 -2.22 1.56 -6.87
CA MET A 47 -2.19 0.91 -5.56
C MET A 47 -1.68 -0.52 -5.67
N GLY A 48 -2.00 -1.22 -6.76
CA GLY A 48 -1.50 -2.56 -7.09
C GLY A 48 0.01 -2.60 -7.35
N ALA A 49 0.64 -1.48 -7.70
CA ALA A 49 2.08 -1.38 -7.94
C ALA A 49 2.87 -0.85 -6.73
N LEU A 50 2.22 -0.61 -5.59
CA LEU A 50 2.91 -0.20 -4.37
C LEU A 50 3.66 -1.37 -3.75
N MET A 51 4.74 -1.07 -3.02
CA MET A 51 5.47 -2.06 -2.24
C MET A 51 4.64 -2.38 -0.99
N VAL A 52 4.24 -3.62 -0.80
CA VAL A 52 3.37 -4.03 0.30
C VAL A 52 4.08 -5.00 1.24
N PHE A 53 3.96 -4.71 2.53
CA PHE A 53 4.50 -5.51 3.62
C PHE A 53 3.33 -5.99 4.48
N THR A 54 3.07 -7.30 4.47
CA THR A 54 1.95 -7.92 5.18
C THR A 54 2.35 -8.58 6.49
N GLN A 55 3.65 -8.76 6.74
CA GLN A 55 4.21 -9.38 7.96
C GLN A 55 4.49 -8.37 9.08
N ALA A 56 3.74 -7.28 9.15
CA ALA A 56 3.76 -6.33 10.26
C ALA A 56 2.47 -6.51 11.10
N PRO A 57 2.26 -5.75 12.20
CA PRO A 57 0.97 -5.72 12.91
C PRO A 57 -0.24 -5.27 12.05
N GLY A 58 -0.05 -5.09 10.74
CA GLY A 58 -1.01 -4.77 9.71
C GLY A 58 -0.34 -4.80 8.34
N VAL A 59 -1.02 -4.26 7.35
CA VAL A 59 -0.50 -4.08 5.98
C VAL A 59 0.06 -2.68 5.82
N VAL A 60 1.29 -2.58 5.32
CA VAL A 60 1.95 -1.30 5.05
C VAL A 60 2.22 -1.18 3.55
N LEU A 61 1.70 -0.12 2.92
CA LEU A 61 1.93 0.20 1.53
C LEU A 61 2.95 1.34 1.44
N ARG A 62 4.03 1.14 0.68
CA ARG A 62 5.11 2.10 0.49
C ARG A 62 5.23 2.52 -0.97
N CYS A 63 5.69 3.75 -1.16
CA CYS A 63 6.01 4.29 -2.48
C CYS A 63 7.17 3.49 -3.11
N PRO A 64 7.03 2.95 -4.33
CA PRO A 64 8.13 2.24 -4.99
C PRO A 64 9.32 3.15 -5.35
N ALA A 65 9.13 4.47 -5.37
CA ALA A 65 10.18 5.42 -5.74
C ALA A 65 11.02 5.92 -4.55
N CYS A 66 10.39 6.19 -3.38
CA CYS A 66 11.10 6.74 -2.22
C CYS A 66 10.91 5.92 -0.93
N GLN A 67 10.19 4.80 -0.99
CA GLN A 67 9.88 3.92 0.13
C GLN A 67 9.15 4.56 1.31
N ALA A 68 8.73 5.83 1.19
CA ALA A 68 7.86 6.47 2.17
C ALA A 68 6.54 5.71 2.28
N VAL A 69 6.03 5.56 3.50
CA VAL A 69 4.73 4.92 3.75
C VAL A 69 3.65 5.79 3.13
N ILE A 70 2.86 5.21 2.22
CA ILE A 70 1.70 5.84 1.59
C ILE A 70 0.45 5.56 2.41
N ALA A 71 0.25 4.31 2.82
CA ALA A 71 -0.91 3.89 3.59
C ALA A 71 -0.61 2.72 4.53
N ARG A 72 -1.44 2.59 5.57
CA ARG A 72 -1.44 1.47 6.50
C ARG A 72 -2.86 0.97 6.71
N ILE A 73 -3.01 -0.34 6.79
CA ILE A 73 -4.28 -0.99 7.09
C ILE A 73 -4.05 -1.91 8.29
N VAL A 74 -4.84 -1.74 9.35
CA VAL A 74 -4.82 -2.61 10.52
C VAL A 74 -6.22 -3.11 10.78
N GLU A 75 -6.38 -4.42 10.88
CA GLU A 75 -7.64 -5.06 11.24
C GLU A 75 -7.57 -5.56 12.67
N THR A 76 -8.61 -5.25 13.44
CA THR A 76 -8.82 -5.73 14.80
C THR A 76 -10.14 -6.50 14.83
N PRO A 77 -10.46 -7.24 15.91
CA PRO A 77 -11.74 -7.94 16.00
C PRO A 77 -12.99 -7.04 15.90
N THR A 78 -12.86 -5.72 16.11
CA THR A 78 -13.99 -4.78 16.16
C THR A 78 -13.92 -3.63 15.17
N ALA A 79 -12.79 -3.42 14.50
CA ALA A 79 -12.57 -2.26 13.63
C ALA A 79 -11.47 -2.50 12.59
N ILE A 80 -11.60 -1.80 11.45
CA ILE A 80 -10.55 -1.65 10.45
C ILE A 80 -10.05 -0.20 10.50
N TYR A 81 -8.74 -0.02 10.65
CA TYR A 81 -8.07 1.28 10.60
C TYR A 81 -7.36 1.42 9.26
N LEU A 82 -7.80 2.38 8.46
CA LEU A 82 -7.10 2.81 7.26
C LEU A 82 -6.47 4.19 7.51
N GLU A 83 -5.15 4.26 7.42
CA GLU A 83 -4.38 5.50 7.52
C GLU A 83 -3.72 5.79 6.18
N ALA A 84 -3.86 7.01 5.67
CA ALA A 84 -3.36 7.39 4.35
C ALA A 84 -2.72 8.79 4.32
N ARG A 85 -2.14 9.28 5.44
CA ARG A 85 -1.48 10.60 5.47
C ARG A 85 -0.28 10.68 4.55
N GLY A 86 0.31 9.53 4.19
CA GLY A 86 1.39 9.44 3.22
C GLY A 86 0.95 9.55 1.76
N ALA A 87 -0.36 9.50 1.49
CA ALA A 87 -0.95 9.79 0.20
C ALA A 87 -1.37 11.27 0.17
N ALA A 88 -0.90 12.02 -0.81
CA ALA A 88 -1.45 13.34 -1.12
C ALA A 88 -2.92 13.21 -1.58
N PHE A 89 -3.21 12.15 -2.36
CA PHE A 89 -4.56 11.70 -2.67
C PHE A 89 -4.55 10.24 -3.13
N LEU A 90 -5.73 9.61 -3.06
CA LEU A 90 -6.07 8.40 -3.82
C LEU A 90 -7.11 8.79 -4.87
N ARG A 91 -6.78 8.61 -6.16
CA ARG A 91 -7.68 8.91 -7.27
C ARG A 91 -8.51 7.69 -7.61
N MET A 92 -9.81 7.87 -7.53
CA MET A 92 -10.83 6.87 -7.75
C MET A 92 -11.68 7.30 -8.94
N ALA A 93 -11.94 6.40 -9.88
CA ALA A 93 -12.95 6.65 -10.91
C ALA A 93 -14.31 6.93 -10.23
N ALA A 94 -15.02 7.96 -10.69
CA ALA A 94 -16.38 8.23 -10.24
C ALA A 94 -17.28 7.05 -10.63
N GLN A 95 -18.17 6.63 -9.73
CA GLN A 95 -19.25 5.72 -10.09
C GLN A 95 -20.40 6.56 -10.67
N PRO A 96 -21.02 6.13 -11.79
CA PRO A 96 -22.23 6.74 -12.30
C PRO A 96 -23.40 6.58 -11.33
#